data_AF-A0A411YDJ2-F1
#
_entry.id   AF-A0A411YDJ2-F1
#
_cell.length_a   1.000
_cell.length_b   1.000
_cell.length_c   1.000
_cell.angle_alpha   90.00
_cell.angle_beta   90.00
_cell.angle_gamma   90.00
#
_symmetry.space_group_name_H-M   'P 1'
#
loop_
_entity.id
_entity.type
_entity.pdbx_description
1 polymer ?
#
loop_
_entity_poly.entity_id
_entity_poly.type
_entity_poly.pdbx_seq_one_letter_code
_entity_poly.pdbx_strand_id
1 'polypeptide(L)'
;MIHGRDAVMQRFAQLQASSTREIRMFTRMPYLTPPEMQNEHERRVLARNVRFRAVYEAAALDDDAILAHVRTQAGDGEEARVAEHLPLKLAIADDDRALVPLDNGPHDAGCESAVVLSACGLLDALCTLFESVWLRAYPLVLDGAAARPGSGLSADDQQLLHLLQAGLSDRAIARQMGIAQRTLRRRVQRLMEQTGATTRFQLGARATDLGWLPCSTEPVEQIVDVARAEAADPHLA
;
A
#
# COMPACT_ATOMS: atom_id res chain seq x y z
N MET A 1 -6.72 -0.23 25.75
CA MET A 1 -7.42 0.72 24.86
C MET A 1 -6.99 2.12 25.25
N ILE A 2 -6.83 3.01 24.26
CA ILE A 2 -6.45 4.41 24.42
C ILE A 2 -7.61 5.26 23.88
N HIS A 3 -7.84 6.41 24.49
CA HIS A 3 -8.84 7.39 24.07
C HIS A 3 -8.21 8.78 23.88
N GLY A 4 -8.74 9.54 22.93
CA GLY A 4 -8.29 10.87 22.55
C GLY A 4 -7.27 10.86 21.42
N ARG A 5 -7.48 11.77 20.45
CA ARG A 5 -6.64 11.90 19.24
C ARG A 5 -5.15 12.05 19.57
N ASP A 6 -4.81 12.94 20.50
CA ASP A 6 -3.41 13.18 20.87
C ASP A 6 -2.75 11.95 21.49
N ALA A 7 -3.49 11.20 22.31
CA ALA A 7 -2.97 9.98 22.92
C ALA A 7 -2.78 8.86 21.89
N VAL A 8 -3.68 8.74 20.92
CA VAL A 8 -3.54 7.80 19.79
C VAL A 8 -2.33 8.18 18.93
N MET A 9 -2.17 9.45 18.56
CA MET A 9 -1.03 9.94 17.78
C MET A 9 0.30 9.72 18.52
N GLN A 10 0.36 10.03 19.82
CA GLN A 10 1.55 9.79 20.63
C GLN A 10 1.92 8.31 20.68
N ARG A 11 0.93 7.42 20.78
CA ARG A 11 1.14 5.97 20.83
C ARG A 11 1.56 5.40 19.48
N PHE A 12 1.03 5.93 18.39
CA PHE A 12 1.49 5.61 17.04
C PHE A 12 2.96 6.00 16.85
N ALA A 13 3.34 7.24 17.20
CA ALA A 13 4.72 7.70 17.11
C ALA A 13 5.68 6.89 17.99
N GLN A 14 5.25 6.46 19.18
CA GLN A 14 6.02 5.57 20.06
C GLN A 14 6.22 4.19 19.43
N LEU A 15 5.17 3.61 18.85
CA LEU A 15 5.24 2.32 18.15
C LEU A 15 6.25 2.36 17.01
N GLN A 16 6.22 3.44 16.21
CA GLN A 16 7.18 3.62 15.12
C GLN A 16 8.62 3.78 15.65
N ALA A 17 8.80 4.60 16.67
CA ALA A 17 10.12 4.89 17.22
C ALA A 17 10.79 3.69 17.92
N SER A 18 10.01 2.72 18.41
CA SER A 18 10.51 1.52 19.08
C SER A 18 10.84 0.37 18.14
N SER A 19 10.41 0.41 16.88
CA SER A 19 10.70 -0.66 15.91
C SER A 19 12.20 -0.74 15.62
N THR A 20 12.68 -1.98 15.54
CA THR A 20 14.09 -2.29 15.26
C THR A 20 14.29 -3.04 13.95
N ARG A 21 13.22 -3.62 13.39
CA ARG A 21 13.29 -4.54 12.27
C ARG A 21 12.36 -4.13 11.15
N GLU A 22 11.07 -3.97 11.44
CA GLU A 22 10.05 -3.73 10.43
C GLU A 22 8.84 -2.94 10.96
N ILE A 23 8.27 -2.10 10.11
CA ILE A 23 6.94 -1.51 10.29
C ILE A 23 6.03 -1.95 9.15
N ARG A 24 4.82 -2.39 9.49
CA ARG A 24 3.77 -2.80 8.55
C ARG A 24 2.51 -2.00 8.78
N MET A 25 1.95 -1.41 7.73
CA MET A 25 0.79 -0.52 7.84
C MET A 25 -0.31 -0.80 6.82
N PHE A 26 -1.56 -0.76 7.30
CA PHE A 26 -2.74 -0.54 6.48
C PHE A 26 -3.19 0.91 6.61
N THR A 27 -3.09 1.63 5.50
CA THR A 27 -3.36 3.05 5.44
C THR A 27 -4.63 3.29 4.64
N ARG A 28 -5.70 3.64 5.34
CA ARG A 28 -6.99 4.02 4.75
C ARG A 28 -7.56 5.26 5.41
N MET A 29 -8.42 5.96 4.69
CA MET A 29 -9.15 7.10 5.24
C MET A 29 -10.09 6.67 6.37
N PRO A 30 -10.39 7.58 7.32
CA PRO A 30 -9.74 8.88 7.58
C PRO A 30 -8.31 8.76 8.15
N TYR A 31 -7.38 9.66 7.84
CA TYR A 31 -5.99 9.52 8.30
C TYR A 31 -5.81 9.85 9.79
N LEU A 32 -4.94 9.10 10.47
CA LEU A 32 -4.56 9.34 11.87
C LEU A 32 -3.84 10.68 12.07
N THR A 33 -3.09 11.10 11.06
CA THR A 33 -2.29 12.33 11.07
C THR A 33 -2.37 12.97 9.68
N PRO A 34 -2.37 14.31 9.59
CA PRO A 34 -2.08 14.98 8.33
C PRO A 34 -0.72 14.52 7.80
N PRO A 35 -0.56 14.37 6.47
CA PRO A 35 0.68 13.89 5.87
C PRO A 35 1.92 14.71 6.25
N GLU A 36 1.71 16.00 6.53
CA GLU A 36 2.74 16.93 6.97
C GLU A 36 3.36 16.56 8.34
N MET A 37 2.61 15.88 9.22
CA MET A 37 3.07 15.47 10.55
C MET A 37 3.64 14.05 10.62
N GLN A 38 3.34 13.18 9.65
CA GLN A 38 3.93 11.83 9.54
C GLN A 38 5.41 11.88 9.11
N ASN A 39 5.77 12.89 8.32
CA ASN A 39 7.05 12.98 7.63
C ASN A 39 8.29 12.90 8.55
N GLU A 40 8.26 13.42 9.78
CA GLU A 40 9.49 13.44 10.59
C GLU A 40 9.75 12.11 11.32
N HIS A 41 8.69 11.44 11.80
CA HIS A 41 8.84 10.18 12.53
C HIS A 41 9.15 9.03 11.57
N GLU A 42 8.43 8.95 10.45
CA GLU A 42 8.64 7.90 9.44
C GLU A 42 10.00 8.03 8.77
N ARG A 43 10.43 9.26 8.42
CA ARG A 43 11.80 9.48 7.91
C ARG A 43 12.88 9.06 8.89
N ARG A 44 12.68 9.28 10.19
CA ARG A 44 13.63 8.82 11.22
C ARG A 44 13.67 7.30 11.34
N VAL A 45 12.57 6.60 11.08
CA VAL A 45 12.53 5.14 11.06
C VAL A 45 13.20 4.60 9.81
N LEU A 46 12.85 5.13 8.62
CA LEU A 46 13.47 4.74 7.35
C LEU A 46 15.00 4.97 7.37
N ALA A 47 15.46 6.06 8.01
CA ALA A 47 16.88 6.33 8.20
C ALA A 47 17.62 5.32 9.12
N ARG A 48 16.91 4.45 9.84
CA ARG A 48 17.48 3.45 10.77
C ARG A 48 17.59 2.05 10.16
N ASN A 49 17.46 1.91 8.82
CA ASN A 49 17.41 0.61 8.13
C ASN A 49 16.27 -0.32 8.61
N VAL A 50 15.20 0.26 9.16
CA VAL A 50 13.98 -0.47 9.49
C VAL A 50 13.18 -0.63 8.19
N ARG A 51 12.78 -1.86 7.88
CA ARG A 51 11.96 -2.13 6.69
C ARG A 51 10.57 -1.51 6.88
N PHE A 52 10.07 -0.77 5.91
CA PHE A 52 8.75 -0.16 5.99
C PHE A 52 7.88 -0.65 4.83
N ARG A 53 6.78 -1.34 5.17
CA ARG A 53 5.81 -1.84 4.20
C ARG A 53 4.45 -1.23 4.47
N ALA A 54 3.90 -0.54 3.48
CA ALA A 54 2.59 0.10 3.58
C ALA A 54 1.66 -0.39 2.47
N VAL A 55 0.44 -0.79 2.84
CA VAL A 55 -0.66 -0.99 1.89
C VAL A 55 -1.63 0.17 2.02
N TYR A 56 -1.85 0.86 0.91
CA TYR A 56 -2.79 1.97 0.80
C TYR A 56 -4.11 1.51 0.18
N GLU A 57 -5.22 2.01 0.70
CA GLU A 57 -6.52 1.86 0.04
C GLU A 57 -6.57 2.77 -1.20
N ALA A 58 -6.99 2.23 -2.35
CA ALA A 58 -6.94 2.94 -3.63
C ALA A 58 -7.67 4.30 -3.62
N ALA A 59 -8.83 4.36 -2.96
CA ALA A 59 -9.60 5.59 -2.81
C ALA A 59 -8.84 6.70 -2.07
N ALA A 60 -7.88 6.32 -1.23
CA ALA A 60 -7.11 7.24 -0.42
C ALA A 60 -6.09 8.03 -1.26
N LEU A 61 -5.67 7.50 -2.42
CA LEU A 61 -4.73 8.14 -3.35
C LEU A 61 -5.37 9.22 -4.24
N ASP A 62 -6.70 9.34 -4.21
CA ASP A 62 -7.39 10.45 -4.90
C ASP A 62 -7.08 11.81 -4.27
N ASP A 63 -6.70 11.84 -3.00
CA ASP A 63 -6.30 13.04 -2.27
C ASP A 63 -4.88 13.49 -2.63
N ASP A 64 -4.75 14.76 -3.03
CA ASP A 64 -3.52 15.39 -3.49
C ASP A 64 -2.39 15.35 -2.45
N ALA A 65 -2.71 15.62 -1.18
CA ALA A 65 -1.73 15.63 -0.10
C ALA A 65 -1.24 14.22 0.22
N ILE A 66 -2.13 13.24 0.16
CA ILE A 66 -1.78 11.83 0.38
C ILE A 66 -0.83 11.34 -0.70
N LEU A 67 -1.17 11.50 -1.98
CA LEU A 67 -0.33 10.98 -3.06
C LEU A 67 1.08 11.60 -3.03
N ALA A 68 1.20 12.87 -2.69
CA ALA A 68 2.49 13.54 -2.53
C ALA A 68 3.31 12.94 -1.38
N HIS A 69 2.65 12.60 -0.27
CA HIS A 69 3.29 11.95 0.87
C HIS A 69 3.73 10.52 0.54
N VAL A 70 2.87 9.70 -0.07
CA VAL A 70 3.25 8.34 -0.50
C VAL A 70 4.43 8.37 -1.48
N ARG A 71 4.47 9.35 -2.39
CA ARG A 71 5.64 9.54 -3.28
C ARG A 71 6.91 9.85 -2.50
N THR A 72 6.82 10.71 -1.49
CA THR A 72 7.98 11.06 -0.64
C THR A 72 8.48 9.81 0.10
N GLN A 73 7.57 9.05 0.73
CA GLN A 73 7.97 7.87 1.49
C GLN A 73 8.53 6.74 0.62
N ALA A 74 7.93 6.51 -0.55
CA ALA A 74 8.48 5.55 -1.52
C ALA A 74 9.90 5.96 -1.97
N GLY A 75 10.15 7.26 -2.15
CA GLY A 75 11.49 7.80 -2.44
C GLY A 75 12.49 7.63 -1.28
N ASP A 76 12.00 7.66 -0.05
CA ASP A 76 12.78 7.44 1.19
C ASP A 76 12.96 5.93 1.53
N GLY A 77 12.46 5.02 0.68
CA GLY A 77 12.68 3.58 0.77
C GLY A 77 11.49 2.76 1.29
N GLU A 78 10.32 3.37 1.46
CA GLU A 78 9.09 2.63 1.77
C GLU A 78 8.69 1.71 0.61
N GLU A 79 8.39 0.44 0.93
CA GLU A 79 7.71 -0.45 0.00
C GLU A 79 6.20 -0.18 0.06
N ALA A 80 5.69 0.51 -0.95
CA ALA A 80 4.27 0.84 -1.05
C ALA A 80 3.51 -0.12 -1.98
N ARG A 81 2.33 -0.59 -1.52
CA ARG A 81 1.37 -1.34 -2.33
C ARG A 81 -0.03 -0.73 -2.23
N VAL A 82 -0.90 -1.03 -3.19
CA VAL A 82 -2.30 -0.57 -3.22
C VAL A 82 -3.26 -1.75 -3.24
N ALA A 83 -4.28 -1.67 -2.41
CA ALA A 83 -5.43 -2.56 -2.42
C ALA A 83 -6.71 -1.75 -2.68
N GLU A 84 -7.68 -2.34 -3.36
CA GLU A 84 -8.98 -1.71 -3.61
C GLU A 84 -9.69 -1.36 -2.29
N HIS A 85 -9.66 -2.30 -1.34
CA HIS A 85 -10.26 -2.17 -0.01
C HIS A 85 -9.35 -2.74 1.08
N LEU A 86 -9.26 -2.06 2.22
CA LEU A 86 -8.53 -2.53 3.39
C LEU A 86 -9.48 -2.90 4.54
N PRO A 87 -9.27 -4.05 5.22
CA PRO A 87 -10.20 -4.54 6.23
C PRO A 87 -10.24 -3.67 7.49
N LEU A 88 -9.14 -3.02 7.85
CA LEU A 88 -9.03 -2.09 8.98
C LEU A 88 -7.83 -1.15 8.80
N LYS A 89 -7.72 -0.15 9.68
CA LYS A 89 -6.47 0.58 9.90
C LYS A 89 -5.59 -0.21 10.86
N LEU A 90 -4.32 -0.35 10.53
CA LEU A 90 -3.41 -1.21 11.29
C LEU A 90 -2.00 -0.65 11.19
N ALA A 91 -1.29 -0.63 12.30
CA ALA A 91 0.15 -0.45 12.34
C ALA A 91 0.77 -1.53 13.21
N ILE A 92 1.73 -2.27 12.68
CA ILE A 92 2.49 -3.29 13.40
C ILE A 92 3.94 -2.84 13.42
N ALA A 93 4.57 -2.91 14.59
CA ALA A 93 6.01 -2.78 14.73
C ALA A 93 6.58 -4.16 15.07
N ASP A 94 7.59 -4.54 14.30
CA ASP A 94 8.25 -5.84 14.34
C ASP A 94 7.18 -6.95 14.32
N ASP A 95 7.10 -7.79 15.34
CA ASP A 95 6.06 -8.81 15.51
C ASP A 95 5.48 -8.82 16.95
N ASP A 96 5.72 -7.76 17.73
CA ASP A 96 5.44 -7.75 19.17
C ASP A 96 4.48 -6.64 19.62
N ARG A 97 4.21 -5.64 18.75
CA ARG A 97 3.28 -4.55 19.01
C ARG A 97 2.42 -4.24 17.80
N ALA A 98 1.13 -4.01 18.05
CA ALA A 98 0.25 -3.38 17.07
C ALA A 98 -0.58 -2.26 17.67
N LEU A 99 -0.94 -1.31 16.83
CA LEU A 99 -1.94 -0.29 17.08
C LEU A 99 -3.07 -0.46 16.05
N VAL A 100 -4.28 -0.64 16.56
CA VAL A 100 -5.51 -0.74 15.76
C VAL A 100 -6.43 0.41 16.16
N PRO A 101 -6.48 1.49 15.38
CA PRO A 101 -7.49 2.52 15.55
C PRO A 101 -8.89 1.92 15.38
N LEU A 102 -9.80 2.26 16.30
CA LEU A 102 -11.19 1.84 16.21
C LEU A 102 -11.98 2.91 15.47
N ASP A 103 -12.85 2.46 14.57
CA ASP A 103 -13.82 3.32 13.91
C ASP A 103 -15.10 3.30 14.76
N ASN A 104 -15.33 4.35 15.56
CA ASN A 104 -16.55 4.48 16.38
C ASN A 104 -17.67 5.24 15.66
N GLY A 105 -17.67 5.26 14.33
CA GLY A 105 -18.76 5.80 13.51
C GLY A 105 -18.50 7.21 12.97
N PRO A 106 -19.52 7.86 12.38
CA PRO A 106 -19.33 8.97 11.44
C PRO A 106 -18.72 10.26 12.02
N HIS A 107 -18.58 10.37 13.34
CA HIS A 107 -17.92 11.50 14.02
C HIS A 107 -16.53 11.14 14.55
N ASP A 108 -16.17 9.86 14.59
CA ASP A 108 -14.84 9.39 14.93
C ASP A 108 -14.06 9.19 13.62
N ALA A 109 -13.11 10.08 13.36
CA ALA A 109 -12.22 9.96 12.22
C ALA A 109 -11.22 8.78 12.36
N GLY A 110 -11.61 7.67 13.00
CA GLY A 110 -10.75 6.58 13.44
C GLY A 110 -9.50 7.09 14.15
N CYS A 111 -9.68 8.11 14.97
CA CYS A 111 -8.63 8.85 15.66
C CYS A 111 -8.92 8.97 17.16
N GLU A 112 -10.17 8.76 17.60
CA GLU A 112 -10.53 9.02 19.00
C GLU A 112 -10.26 7.84 19.91
N SER A 113 -10.08 6.63 19.37
CA SER A 113 -9.64 5.51 20.17
C SER A 113 -8.85 4.49 19.39
N ALA A 114 -7.99 3.77 20.09
CA ALA A 114 -7.21 2.68 19.52
C ALA A 114 -6.97 1.57 20.54
N VAL A 115 -6.78 0.36 20.04
CA VAL A 115 -6.29 -0.78 20.82
C VAL A 115 -4.80 -0.91 20.55
N VAL A 116 -4.00 -0.94 21.62
CA VAL A 116 -2.61 -1.39 21.55
C VAL A 116 -2.57 -2.84 21.98
N LEU A 117 -1.98 -3.66 21.12
CA LEU A 117 -1.75 -5.07 21.36
C LEU A 117 -0.26 -5.27 21.63
N SER A 118 0.01 -6.17 22.58
CA SER A 118 1.33 -6.75 22.78
C SER A 118 1.34 -8.14 22.13
N ALA A 119 2.50 -8.79 22.08
CA ALA A 119 2.62 -10.20 21.67
C ALA A 119 1.51 -11.07 22.28
N CYS A 120 0.62 -11.55 21.41
CA CYS A 120 -0.52 -12.42 21.72
C CYS A 120 -1.08 -13.02 20.42
N GLY A 121 -1.90 -14.07 20.51
CA GLY A 121 -2.45 -14.73 19.31
C GLY A 121 -3.30 -13.84 18.40
N LEU A 122 -3.86 -12.74 18.93
CA LEU A 122 -4.55 -11.74 18.10
C LEU A 122 -3.55 -10.92 17.26
N LEU A 123 -2.38 -10.60 17.81
CA LEU A 123 -1.31 -9.94 17.04
C LEU A 123 -0.82 -10.85 15.91
N ASP A 124 -0.60 -12.14 16.19
CA ASP A 124 -0.19 -13.12 15.18
C ASP A 124 -1.19 -13.20 14.02
N ALA A 125 -2.48 -13.15 14.33
CA ALA A 125 -3.55 -13.10 13.34
C ALA A 125 -3.52 -11.79 12.52
N LEU A 126 -3.20 -10.65 13.13
CA LEU A 126 -3.07 -9.37 12.43
C LEU A 126 -1.82 -9.33 11.54
N CYS A 127 -0.70 -9.91 11.97
CA CYS A 127 0.49 -10.10 11.13
C CYS A 127 0.15 -10.95 9.91
N THR A 128 -0.53 -12.08 10.11
CA THR A 128 -0.99 -12.97 9.02
C THR A 128 -1.94 -12.24 8.06
N LEU A 129 -2.87 -11.44 8.59
CA LEU A 129 -3.77 -10.61 7.79
C LEU A 129 -2.99 -9.61 6.93
N PHE A 130 -1.97 -8.97 7.50
CA PHE A 130 -1.09 -8.07 6.76
C PHE A 130 -0.44 -8.78 5.59
N GLU A 131 0.23 -9.91 5.82
CA GLU A 131 0.93 -10.64 4.75
C GLU A 131 -0.04 -11.11 3.66
N SER A 132 -1.24 -11.57 4.04
CA SER A 132 -2.26 -11.99 3.07
C SER A 132 -2.72 -10.83 2.17
N VAL A 133 -2.93 -9.64 2.74
CA VAL A 133 -3.30 -8.45 1.95
C VAL A 133 -2.11 -7.97 1.13
N TRP A 134 -0.91 -7.96 1.70
CA TRP A 134 0.33 -7.54 1.05
C TRP A 134 0.58 -8.31 -0.24
N LEU A 135 0.50 -9.65 -0.19
CA LEU A 135 0.69 -10.53 -1.34
C LEU A 135 -0.28 -10.23 -2.50
N ARG A 136 -1.51 -9.83 -2.17
CA ARG A 136 -2.58 -9.55 -3.15
C ARG A 136 -2.61 -8.09 -3.63
N ALA A 137 -1.96 -7.19 -2.89
CA ALA A 137 -1.90 -5.78 -3.21
C ALA A 137 -0.92 -5.52 -4.36
N TYR A 138 -1.22 -4.50 -5.17
CA TYR A 138 -0.41 -4.15 -6.32
C TYR A 138 0.77 -3.26 -5.92
N PRO A 139 2.00 -3.55 -6.37
CA PRO A 139 3.14 -2.65 -6.18
C PRO A 139 2.86 -1.25 -6.71
N LEU A 140 3.03 -0.24 -5.86
CA LEU A 140 2.84 1.15 -6.23
C LEU A 140 4.17 1.71 -6.76
N VAL A 141 4.39 1.58 -8.06
CA VAL A 141 5.58 2.13 -8.72
C VAL A 141 5.34 3.59 -9.08
N LEU A 142 5.79 4.50 -8.21
CA LEU A 142 5.54 5.94 -8.36
C LEU A 142 6.52 6.62 -9.32
N ASP A 143 7.74 6.10 -9.43
CA ASP A 143 8.79 6.65 -10.28
C ASP A 143 9.23 5.63 -11.34
N GLY A 144 9.22 6.08 -12.61
CA GLY A 144 9.95 5.47 -13.72
C GLY A 144 9.81 3.95 -13.82
N ALA A 145 8.60 3.44 -14.05
CA ALA A 145 8.44 2.05 -14.45
C ALA A 145 9.27 1.83 -15.73
N ALA A 146 10.40 1.14 -15.59
CA ALA A 146 11.28 0.88 -16.72
C ALA A 146 10.45 0.19 -17.81
N ALA A 147 10.53 0.72 -19.03
CA ALA A 147 9.89 0.08 -20.17
C ALA A 147 10.40 -1.36 -20.23
N ARG A 148 9.49 -2.33 -20.15
CA ARG A 148 9.87 -3.74 -20.14
C ARG A 148 10.52 -4.06 -21.49
N PRO A 149 11.75 -4.61 -21.52
CA PRO A 149 12.43 -4.90 -22.79
C PRO A 149 11.54 -5.77 -23.68
N GLY A 150 11.28 -5.31 -24.91
CA GLY A 150 10.46 -6.04 -25.90
C GLY A 150 8.95 -5.77 -25.85
N SER A 151 8.43 -4.97 -24.92
CA SER A 151 6.98 -4.65 -24.89
C SER A 151 6.53 -3.70 -26.00
N GLY A 152 7.45 -2.90 -26.55
CA GLY A 152 7.13 -1.82 -27.50
C GLY A 152 6.41 -0.63 -26.88
N LEU A 153 6.22 -0.62 -25.55
CA LEU A 153 5.59 0.47 -24.82
C LEU A 153 6.61 1.54 -24.42
N SER A 154 6.15 2.80 -24.38
CA SER A 154 6.91 3.85 -23.70
C SER A 154 6.91 3.64 -22.19
N ALA A 155 7.90 4.18 -21.48
CA ALA A 155 7.93 4.14 -20.02
C ALA A 155 6.66 4.74 -19.39
N ASP A 156 6.13 5.82 -19.98
CA ASP A 156 4.86 6.42 -19.57
C ASP A 156 3.67 5.46 -19.72
N ASP A 157 3.58 4.73 -20.84
CA ASP A 157 2.46 3.81 -21.07
C ASP A 157 2.58 2.57 -20.19
N GLN A 158 3.81 2.12 -19.93
CA GLN A 158 4.10 1.07 -18.96
C GLN A 158 3.66 1.50 -17.56
N GLN A 159 4.04 2.70 -17.12
CA GLN A 159 3.63 3.26 -15.83
C GLN A 159 2.10 3.42 -15.75
N LEU A 160 1.47 3.91 -16.81
CA LEU A 160 0.01 4.02 -16.90
C LEU A 160 -0.68 2.66 -16.65
N LEU A 161 -0.21 1.60 -17.30
CA LEU A 161 -0.79 0.26 -17.12
C LEU A 161 -0.63 -0.24 -15.68
N HIS A 162 0.51 0.00 -15.03
CA HIS A 162 0.70 -0.39 -13.62
C HIS A 162 -0.25 0.37 -12.69
N LEU A 163 -0.39 1.68 -12.89
CA LEU A 163 -1.29 2.50 -12.06
C LEU A 163 -2.76 2.13 -12.28
N LEU A 164 -3.15 1.77 -13.51
CA LEU A 164 -4.48 1.22 -13.81
C LEU A 164 -4.70 -0.14 -13.13
N GLN A 165 -3.69 -1.02 -13.17
CA GLN A 165 -3.76 -2.34 -12.53
C GLN A 165 -3.87 -2.22 -11.01
N ALA A 166 -3.20 -1.23 -10.42
CA ALA A 166 -3.31 -0.87 -9.01
C ALA A 166 -4.66 -0.23 -8.61
N GLY A 167 -5.57 -0.03 -9.56
CA GLY A 167 -6.93 0.45 -9.29
C GLY A 167 -7.03 1.96 -9.02
N LEU A 168 -6.00 2.74 -9.37
CA LEU A 168 -6.06 4.20 -9.19
C LEU A 168 -7.10 4.83 -10.15
N SER A 169 -7.73 5.91 -9.69
CA SER A 169 -8.65 6.67 -10.53
C SER A 169 -7.93 7.46 -11.62
N ASP A 170 -8.63 7.83 -12.69
CA ASP A 170 -8.08 8.69 -13.75
C ASP A 170 -7.50 9.99 -13.22
N ARG A 171 -8.11 10.53 -12.15
CA ARG A 171 -7.64 11.77 -11.52
C ARG A 171 -6.29 11.54 -10.85
N ALA A 172 -6.18 10.49 -10.03
CA ALA A 172 -4.94 10.14 -9.35
C ALA A 172 -3.82 9.80 -10.35
N ILE A 173 -4.12 9.00 -11.39
CA ILE A 173 -3.14 8.63 -12.42
C ILE A 173 -2.66 9.86 -13.20
N ALA A 174 -3.57 10.73 -13.64
CA ALA A 174 -3.21 11.93 -14.40
C ALA A 174 -2.28 12.85 -13.58
N ARG A 175 -2.59 13.02 -12.28
CA ARG A 175 -1.75 13.80 -11.34
C ARG A 175 -0.39 13.15 -11.14
N GLN A 176 -0.35 11.83 -10.94
CA GLN A 176 0.88 11.09 -10.78
C GLN A 176 1.82 11.26 -11.98
N MET A 177 1.26 11.17 -13.19
CA MET A 177 2.02 11.30 -14.43
C MET A 177 2.27 12.76 -14.86
N GLY A 178 1.80 13.75 -14.10
CA GLY A 178 1.96 15.17 -14.45
C GLY A 178 1.24 15.60 -15.74
N ILE A 179 0.14 14.93 -16.09
CA ILE A 179 -0.63 15.21 -17.33
C ILE A 179 -2.09 15.58 -17.03
N ALA A 180 -2.77 16.20 -17.99
CA ALA A 180 -4.21 16.43 -17.90
C ALA A 180 -5.00 15.12 -18.07
N GLN A 181 -6.15 14.97 -17.39
CA GLN A 181 -7.04 13.78 -17.51
C GLN A 181 -7.45 13.48 -18.96
N ARG A 182 -7.64 14.51 -19.80
CA ARG A 182 -7.91 14.32 -21.23
C ARG A 182 -6.78 13.59 -21.97
N THR A 183 -5.54 13.88 -21.60
CA THR A 183 -4.33 13.25 -22.18
C THR A 183 -4.24 11.80 -21.72
N LEU A 184 -4.54 11.56 -20.44
CA LEU A 184 -4.65 10.21 -19.89
C LEU A 184 -5.69 9.38 -20.64
N ARG A 185 -6.93 9.87 -20.74
CA ARG A 185 -8.02 9.17 -21.43
C ARG A 185 -7.66 8.83 -22.87
N ARG A 186 -7.03 9.77 -23.59
CA ARG A 186 -6.53 9.52 -24.95
C ARG A 186 -5.45 8.44 -25.00
N ARG A 187 -4.52 8.41 -24.04
CA ARG A 187 -3.51 7.34 -23.95
C ARG A 187 -4.13 5.99 -23.67
N VAL A 188 -5.07 5.90 -22.71
CA VAL A 188 -5.82 4.67 -22.41
C VAL A 188 -6.56 4.18 -23.65
N GLN A 189 -7.26 5.07 -24.34
CA GLN A 189 -7.98 4.73 -25.58
C GLN A 189 -7.04 4.17 -26.65
N ARG A 190 -5.87 4.78 -26.85
CA ARG A 190 -4.86 4.28 -27.78
C ARG A 190 -4.36 2.88 -27.40
N LEU A 191 -4.11 2.62 -26.11
CA LEU A 191 -3.69 1.30 -25.63
C LEU A 191 -4.80 0.24 -25.82
N MET A 192 -6.06 0.64 -25.62
CA MET A 192 -7.23 -0.21 -25.89
C MET A 192 -7.33 -0.57 -27.38
N GLU A 193 -7.16 0.41 -28.27
CA GLU A 193 -7.12 0.18 -29.72
C GLU A 193 -5.98 -0.75 -30.13
N GLN A 194 -4.78 -0.58 -29.57
CA GLN A 194 -3.62 -1.42 -29.84
C GLN A 194 -3.80 -2.88 -29.40
N THR A 195 -4.54 -3.11 -28.32
CA THR A 195 -4.76 -4.45 -27.74
C THR A 195 -6.08 -5.10 -28.18
N GLY A 196 -6.95 -4.34 -28.87
CA GLY A 196 -8.32 -4.75 -29.20
C GLY A 196 -9.24 -4.83 -27.98
N ALA A 197 -8.88 -4.19 -26.85
CA ALA A 197 -9.71 -4.16 -25.65
C ALA A 197 -10.84 -3.13 -25.80
N THR A 198 -12.04 -3.47 -25.35
CA THR A 198 -13.20 -2.54 -25.33
C THR A 198 -13.51 -2.01 -23.93
N THR A 199 -12.89 -2.59 -22.90
CA THR A 199 -12.97 -2.12 -21.51
C THR A 199 -11.59 -2.06 -20.87
N ARG A 200 -11.44 -1.27 -19.79
CA ARG A 200 -10.19 -1.22 -19.01
C ARG A 200 -9.82 -2.55 -18.38
N PHE A 201 -10.82 -3.31 -17.94
CA PHE A 201 -10.62 -4.66 -17.43
C PHE A 201 -10.00 -5.55 -18.51
N GLN A 202 -10.55 -5.53 -19.73
CA GLN A 202 -9.97 -6.26 -20.86
C GLN A 202 -8.57 -5.75 -21.21
N LEU A 203 -8.32 -4.43 -21.13
CA LEU A 203 -6.99 -3.87 -21.34
C LEU A 203 -5.97 -4.47 -20.35
N GLY A 204 -6.32 -4.55 -19.07
CA GLY A 204 -5.45 -5.16 -18.04
C GLY A 204 -5.18 -6.64 -18.30
N ALA A 205 -6.23 -7.41 -18.64
CA ALA A 205 -6.09 -8.82 -18.99
C ALA A 205 -5.16 -9.01 -20.21
N ARG A 206 -5.41 -8.27 -21.29
CA ARG A 206 -4.58 -8.33 -22.51
C ARG A 206 -3.16 -7.84 -22.28
N ALA A 207 -2.96 -6.80 -21.49
CA ALA A 207 -1.63 -6.35 -21.11
C ALA A 207 -0.87 -7.42 -20.32
N THR A 208 -1.55 -8.24 -19.52
CA THR A 208 -0.94 -9.39 -18.83
C THR A 208 -0.59 -10.50 -19.81
N ASP A 209 -1.51 -10.87 -20.71
CA ASP A 209 -1.29 -11.90 -21.75
C ASP A 209 -0.11 -11.54 -22.68
N LEU A 210 0.05 -10.25 -23.00
CA LEU A 210 1.15 -9.70 -23.80
C LEU A 210 2.45 -9.53 -23.00
N GLY A 211 2.46 -9.84 -21.71
CA GLY A 211 3.61 -9.67 -20.81
C GLY A 211 3.96 -8.22 -20.48
N TRP A 212 3.09 -7.26 -20.83
CA TRP A 212 3.26 -5.85 -20.47
C TRP A 212 3.09 -5.64 -18.97
N LEU A 213 2.21 -6.41 -18.33
CA LEU A 213 2.04 -6.45 -16.87
C LEU A 213 2.46 -7.83 -16.33
N PRO A 214 2.89 -7.91 -15.05
CA PRO A 214 3.09 -9.20 -14.39
C PRO A 214 1.74 -9.89 -14.16
N CYS A 215 1.72 -11.22 -14.27
CA CYS A 215 0.58 -12.02 -13.82
C CYS A 215 0.56 -12.01 -12.30
N SER A 216 -0.40 -11.32 -11.68
CA SER A 216 -0.51 -11.17 -10.22
C SER A 216 -1.29 -12.30 -9.53
N THR A 217 -1.44 -13.47 -10.17
CA THR A 217 -2.07 -14.64 -9.53
C THR A 217 -1.01 -15.67 -9.16
N GLU A 218 -0.42 -15.52 -7.97
CA GLU A 218 0.11 -16.70 -7.27
C GLU A 218 -1.07 -17.41 -6.56
N PRO A 219 -1.20 -18.75 -6.67
CA PRO A 219 -2.33 -19.49 -6.13
C PRO A 219 -2.46 -19.33 -4.60
N VAL A 220 -3.69 -19.14 -4.13
CA VAL A 220 -4.09 -19.03 -2.72
C VAL A 220 -3.59 -20.22 -1.86
N GLU A 221 -3.24 -21.35 -2.47
CA GLU A 221 -2.71 -22.54 -1.78
C GLU A 221 -1.37 -22.27 -1.07
N GLN A 222 -0.52 -21.36 -1.57
CA GLN A 222 0.75 -21.03 -0.91
C GLN A 222 0.60 -20.19 0.37
N ILE A 223 -0.55 -19.53 0.57
CA ILE A 223 -0.81 -18.68 1.76
C ILE A 223 -0.88 -19.53 3.04
N VAL A 224 -1.34 -20.78 2.93
CA VAL A 224 -1.42 -21.71 4.08
C VAL A 224 -0.06 -22.36 4.37
N ASP A 225 0.76 -22.55 3.34
CA ASP A 225 2.06 -23.21 3.48
C ASP A 225 3.18 -22.27 3.95
N VAL A 226 3.16 -20.97 3.59
CA VAL A 226 4.11 -19.99 4.14
C VAL A 226 3.84 -19.75 5.63
N ALA A 227 2.57 -19.63 6.04
CA ALA A 227 2.19 -19.52 7.44
C ALA A 227 2.55 -20.79 8.27
N ARG A 228 2.61 -21.96 7.62
CA ARG A 228 3.10 -23.21 8.26
C ARG A 228 4.62 -23.33 8.27
N ALA A 229 5.30 -22.83 7.25
CA ALA A 229 6.76 -22.90 7.15
C ALA A 229 7.45 -21.94 8.13
N GLU A 230 6.92 -20.73 8.34
CA GLU A 230 7.46 -19.77 9.31
C GLU A 230 7.12 -20.15 10.77
N ALA A 231 6.02 -20.87 10.99
CA ALA A 231 5.71 -21.45 12.30
C ALA A 231 6.56 -22.70 12.65
N ALA A 232 7.32 -23.24 11.69
CA ALA A 232 8.04 -24.50 11.84
C ALA A 232 9.54 -24.38 12.16
N ASP A 233 10.10 -23.17 12.29
CA ASP A 233 11.48 -23.01 12.77
C ASP A 233 11.58 -22.06 13.98
N PRO A 234 11.41 -22.57 15.22
CA PRO A 234 11.70 -21.83 16.43
C PRO A 234 13.18 -21.90 16.86
N HIS A 235 14.09 -22.58 16.13
CA HIS A 235 15.47 -22.78 16.60
C HIS A 235 16.50 -23.08 15.49
N LEU A 236 17.10 -22.02 14.92
CA LEU A 236 18.48 -22.00 14.41
C LEU A 236 18.89 -20.50 14.24
N ALA A 237 19.72 -19.86 15.05
CA ALA A 237 20.63 -20.22 16.13
C ALA A 237 20.79 -19.02 17.08
#